data_AF-A0A7Y3HZI1-F1
#
_entry.id   AF-A0A7Y3HZI1-F1
#
_cell.length_a   1.000
_cell.length_b   1.000
_cell.length_c   1.000
_cell.angle_alpha   90.00
_cell.angle_beta   90.00
_cell.angle_gamma   90.00
#
_symmetry.space_group_name_H-M   'P 1'
#
loop_
_entity.id
_entity.type
_entity.pdbx_description
1 polymer ?
#
loop_
_entity_poly.entity_id
_entity_poly.type
_entity_poly.pdbx_seq_one_letter_code
_entity_poly.pdbx_strand_id
1 'polypeptide(L)'
;MKKLIAFIAMVAFLFSCNSGDRGELVGAKGKKWYPEKPYGMTLVPGGSFIMGKADDDFVAVNDAPTRTVTVRSFYMDETEITNSEYRQFVEWVRDSTVRLRLAILADEVGATPGDGGIGEFAFVDQENEEMTPYEQYMYDNYFGMGDDFYAGRKINHDPDIIWDTSEYPDEYYSEVMDSMYIPSEEAYNGQRTIDVEKLVFQYTYMDIQEAARAKGKRRKDFIRKDTIAIYPDTTVWIKDFNYSYNEPMHNDYFWHEAYGDYPVVGVDWKQAKAFCAWRTLYKNSYQKSKNRQHVNSFRLPGEAEWEYAARGGLEGATFPWGGPYAKNDRGCFMANFKPLRGDYAADQALYTVEADAYEPNDYNLYNMAGNVSEWVASSYDPASYEYSSTMNPNVNDNENMRKVVRGGSWKDVAYFLQVSTRDYEYADSARSYIGFRTVQDYMGTDVTLNKNFGDAR
;
A
#
# COMPACT_ATOMS: atom_id res chain seq x y z
N MET A 1 68.15 7.06 -9.48
CA MET A 1 66.75 6.99 -9.96
C MET A 1 66.34 5.61 -10.48
N LYS A 2 67.12 4.94 -11.36
CA LYS A 2 66.77 3.59 -11.89
C LYS A 2 66.60 2.49 -10.81
N LYS A 3 67.38 2.53 -9.72
CA LYS A 3 67.26 1.56 -8.59
C LYS A 3 66.04 1.78 -7.70
N LEU A 4 65.50 3.01 -7.65
CA LEU A 4 64.32 3.36 -6.83
C LEU A 4 63.03 2.91 -7.53
N ILE A 5 62.98 3.05 -8.86
CA ILE A 5 61.86 2.59 -9.70
C ILE A 5 61.75 1.05 -9.65
N ALA A 6 62.89 0.35 -9.67
CA ALA A 6 62.90 -1.11 -9.52
C ALA A 6 62.39 -1.56 -8.14
N PHE A 7 62.67 -0.81 -7.08
CA PHE A 7 62.19 -1.12 -5.73
C PHE A 7 60.69 -0.85 -5.58
N ILE A 8 60.17 0.25 -6.14
CA ILE A 8 58.73 0.56 -6.16
C ILE A 8 57.97 -0.47 -7.01
N ALA A 9 58.51 -0.89 -8.15
CA ALA A 9 57.94 -1.97 -8.95
C ALA A 9 57.93 -3.30 -8.18
N MET A 10 59.01 -3.62 -7.45
CA MET A 10 59.10 -4.84 -6.63
C MET A 10 58.10 -4.80 -5.45
N VAL A 11 57.88 -3.65 -4.82
CA VAL A 11 56.85 -3.47 -3.77
C VAL A 11 55.43 -3.52 -4.37
N ALA A 12 55.21 -2.98 -5.56
CA ALA A 12 53.93 -3.08 -6.27
C ALA A 12 53.59 -4.54 -6.67
N PHE A 13 54.59 -5.36 -7.01
CA PHE A 13 54.41 -6.79 -7.26
C PHE A 13 54.16 -7.60 -5.97
N LEU A 14 54.67 -7.15 -4.81
CA LEU A 14 54.39 -7.79 -3.51
C LEU A 14 52.99 -7.48 -2.96
N PHE A 15 52.33 -6.44 -3.47
CA PHE A 15 50.92 -6.12 -3.19
C PHE A 15 49.93 -6.70 -4.20
N SER A 16 50.36 -7.63 -5.06
CA SER A 16 49.44 -8.51 -5.79
C SER A 16 48.84 -9.53 -4.81
N CYS A 17 48.01 -9.06 -3.88
CA CYS A 17 47.16 -9.90 -3.07
C CYS A 17 46.31 -10.75 -4.02
N ASN A 18 46.63 -12.04 -4.05
CA ASN A 18 45.87 -13.09 -4.70
C ASN A 18 44.45 -13.09 -4.13
N SER A 19 43.56 -12.30 -4.73
CA SER A 19 42.15 -12.12 -4.35
C SER A 19 41.25 -13.21 -4.92
N GLY A 20 41.83 -14.33 -5.36
CA GLY A 20 41.07 -15.52 -5.70
C GLY A 20 40.54 -16.18 -4.43
N ASP A 21 39.33 -16.69 -4.50
CA ASP A 21 38.71 -17.55 -3.49
C ASP A 21 39.53 -18.81 -3.16
N ARG A 22 40.56 -19.13 -3.96
CA ARG A 22 41.39 -20.34 -3.86
C ARG A 22 40.57 -21.63 -3.92
N GLY A 23 39.37 -21.57 -4.53
CA GLY A 23 38.40 -22.66 -4.51
C GLY A 23 37.68 -22.85 -3.18
N GLU A 24 37.89 -21.95 -2.21
CA GLU A 24 37.22 -21.95 -0.91
C GLU A 24 35.89 -21.18 -0.99
N LEU A 25 34.90 -21.60 -0.21
CA LEU A 25 33.63 -20.88 -0.06
C LEU A 25 33.84 -19.60 0.76
N VAL A 26 34.27 -18.52 0.11
CA VAL A 26 34.53 -17.21 0.76
C VAL A 26 33.32 -16.26 0.76
N GLY A 27 32.23 -16.65 0.09
CA GLY A 27 31.00 -15.86 -0.04
C GLY A 27 31.14 -14.70 -1.02
N ALA A 28 30.09 -14.45 -1.80
CA ALA A 28 30.04 -13.26 -2.65
C ALA A 28 29.92 -12.01 -1.76
N LYS A 29 30.97 -11.19 -1.70
CA LYS A 29 30.98 -9.96 -0.90
C LYS A 29 30.05 -8.92 -1.51
N GLY A 30 28.88 -8.73 -0.91
CA GLY A 30 27.96 -7.65 -1.23
C GLY A 30 28.38 -6.30 -0.62
N LYS A 31 27.79 -5.21 -1.11
CA LYS A 31 27.86 -3.91 -0.42
C LYS A 31 27.11 -4.00 0.90
N LYS A 32 27.59 -3.31 1.94
CA LYS A 32 26.87 -3.21 3.23
C LYS A 32 25.51 -2.58 2.98
N TRP A 33 24.46 -3.26 3.42
CA TRP A 33 23.08 -2.81 3.27
C TRP A 33 22.66 -2.01 4.51
N TYR A 34 22.06 -0.85 4.27
CA TYR A 34 21.46 -0.02 5.30
C TYR A 34 19.98 0.13 4.95
N PRO A 35 19.06 -0.39 5.76
CA PRO A 35 17.64 -0.23 5.50
C PRO A 35 17.27 1.25 5.60
N GLU A 36 16.72 1.80 4.51
CA GLU A 36 16.21 3.17 4.46
C GLU A 36 14.77 3.18 4.99
N LYS A 37 14.46 4.09 5.93
CA LYS A 37 13.10 4.34 6.43
C LYS A 37 12.23 4.78 5.23
N PRO A 38 11.16 4.05 4.85
CA PRO A 38 10.24 4.54 3.84
C PRO A 38 9.60 5.86 4.26
N TYR A 39 9.29 6.72 3.29
CA TYR A 39 8.60 7.98 3.57
C TYR A 39 7.25 7.71 4.23
N GLY A 40 6.93 8.48 5.27
CA GLY A 40 5.68 8.37 6.04
C GLY A 40 5.57 7.14 6.94
N MET A 41 6.62 6.32 7.10
CA MET A 41 6.56 5.07 7.88
C MET A 41 7.51 5.03 9.08
N THR A 42 7.03 4.70 10.27
CA THR A 42 7.87 4.46 11.47
C THR A 42 8.35 3.01 11.58
N LEU A 43 9.47 2.79 12.28
CA LEU A 43 9.97 1.44 12.59
C LEU A 43 9.28 0.93 13.86
N VAL A 44 8.52 -0.15 13.72
CA VAL A 44 8.00 -0.91 14.85
C VAL A 44 9.03 -1.99 15.22
N PRO A 45 9.65 -1.95 16.41
CA PRO A 45 10.66 -2.91 16.82
C PRO A 45 10.03 -4.28 17.05
N GLY A 46 10.63 -5.36 16.55
CA GLY A 46 10.11 -6.71 16.78
C GLY A 46 10.23 -7.15 18.23
N GLY A 47 9.26 -7.92 18.70
CA GLY A 47 9.20 -8.41 20.08
C GLY A 47 8.09 -9.44 20.29
N SER A 48 8.03 -9.98 21.50
CA SER A 48 6.90 -10.81 21.97
C SER A 48 5.97 -9.96 22.81
N PHE A 49 4.66 -10.21 22.71
CA PHE A 49 3.64 -9.52 23.49
C PHE A 49 2.44 -10.42 23.77
N ILE A 50 1.59 -10.01 24.72
CA ILE A 50 0.30 -10.65 24.97
C ILE A 50 -0.74 -10.09 23.99
N MET A 51 -1.09 -10.91 23.00
CA MET A 51 -2.16 -10.64 22.03
C MET A 51 -3.51 -11.08 22.59
N GLY A 52 -4.56 -10.33 22.27
CA GLY A 52 -5.93 -10.58 22.73
C GLY A 52 -6.33 -9.73 23.93
N LYS A 53 -7.55 -9.96 24.40
CA LYS A 53 -8.21 -9.11 25.39
C LYS A 53 -7.77 -9.47 26.80
N ALA A 54 -7.02 -8.55 27.44
CA ALA A 54 -6.53 -8.73 28.81
C ALA A 54 -7.59 -8.36 29.87
N ASP A 55 -8.49 -7.44 29.54
CA ASP A 55 -9.59 -6.98 30.40
C ASP A 55 -10.86 -7.85 30.25
N ASP A 56 -11.83 -7.63 31.14
CA ASP A 56 -13.12 -8.34 31.10
C ASP A 56 -13.89 -8.10 29.79
N ASP A 57 -14.39 -9.19 29.19
CA ASP A 57 -15.18 -9.12 27.97
C ASP A 57 -16.67 -8.98 28.30
N PHE A 58 -17.08 -7.78 28.69
CA PHE A 58 -18.47 -7.51 29.10
C PHE A 58 -19.51 -7.77 27.99
N VAL A 59 -19.09 -7.79 26.71
CA VAL A 59 -19.94 -8.11 25.55
C VAL A 59 -20.01 -9.63 25.31
N ALA A 60 -19.13 -10.41 25.95
CA ALA A 60 -19.04 -11.86 25.89
C ALA A 60 -18.92 -12.42 24.46
N VAL A 61 -18.16 -11.74 23.60
CA VAL A 61 -17.87 -12.19 22.22
C VAL A 61 -16.93 -13.40 22.25
N ASN A 62 -15.96 -13.43 23.17
CA ASN A 62 -15.03 -14.54 23.41
C ASN A 62 -14.19 -15.00 22.19
N ASP A 63 -13.91 -14.10 21.24
CA ASP A 63 -13.17 -14.37 20.01
C ASP A 63 -11.72 -13.86 20.01
N ALA A 64 -11.29 -13.25 21.14
CA ALA A 64 -9.96 -12.69 21.35
C ALA A 64 -9.27 -13.18 22.64
N PRO A 65 -9.21 -14.50 22.95
CA PRO A 65 -8.52 -15.00 24.14
C PRO A 65 -7.03 -14.66 24.12
N THR A 66 -6.49 -14.36 25.30
CA THR A 66 -5.09 -13.95 25.47
C THR A 66 -4.11 -15.06 25.07
N ARG A 67 -3.07 -14.71 24.33
CA ARG A 67 -1.93 -15.60 24.04
C ARG A 67 -0.65 -14.80 23.86
N THR A 68 0.50 -15.47 23.95
CA THR A 68 1.77 -14.85 23.58
C THR A 68 2.10 -15.12 22.12
N VAL A 69 2.44 -14.08 21.38
CA VAL A 69 2.92 -14.18 19.99
C VAL A 69 4.19 -13.35 19.84
N THR A 70 4.97 -13.64 18.80
CA THR A 70 6.18 -12.89 18.49
C THR A 70 6.07 -12.28 17.10
N VAL A 71 6.33 -10.99 16.98
CA VAL A 71 6.31 -10.25 15.73
C VAL A 71 7.72 -9.75 15.42
N ARG A 72 8.15 -9.87 14.16
CA ARG A 72 9.44 -9.31 13.71
C ARG A 72 9.36 -7.78 13.59
N SER A 73 10.49 -7.10 13.46
CA SER A 73 10.46 -5.68 13.13
C SER A 73 9.86 -5.44 11.73
N PHE A 74 9.10 -4.37 11.57
CA PHE A 74 8.56 -3.90 10.30
C PHE A 74 8.41 -2.38 10.33
N TYR A 75 8.35 -1.77 9.15
CA TYR A 75 7.91 -0.39 8.99
C TYR A 75 6.39 -0.35 8.84
N MET A 76 5.74 0.64 9.45
CA MET A 76 4.31 0.88 9.35
C MET A 76 4.06 2.36 9.07
N ASP A 77 3.08 2.68 8.22
CA ASP A 77 2.68 4.07 8.00
C ASP A 77 2.28 4.73 9.33
N GLU A 78 2.78 5.95 9.56
CA GLU A 78 2.57 6.72 10.78
C GLU A 78 1.07 7.03 10.98
N THR A 79 0.34 7.26 9.88
CA THR A 79 -1.10 7.52 9.83
C THR A 79 -1.80 6.48 8.93
N GLU A 80 -3.13 6.51 8.89
CA GLU A 80 -3.90 5.90 7.81
C GLU A 80 -3.54 6.54 6.45
N ILE A 81 -3.72 5.79 5.35
CA ILE A 81 -3.53 6.34 4.01
C ILE A 81 -4.54 7.46 3.79
N THR A 82 -4.04 8.62 3.39
CA THR A 82 -4.84 9.83 3.18
C THR A 82 -5.49 9.86 1.80
N ASN A 83 -6.50 10.72 1.63
CA ASN A 83 -7.11 10.98 0.32
C ASN A 83 -6.08 11.49 -0.69
N SER A 84 -5.11 12.31 -0.28
CA SER A 84 -4.04 12.82 -1.18
C SER A 84 -3.13 11.69 -1.67
N GLU A 85 -2.69 10.79 -0.78
CA GLU A 85 -1.87 9.63 -1.15
C GLU A 85 -2.63 8.66 -2.05
N TYR A 86 -3.91 8.43 -1.78
CA TYR A 86 -4.74 7.57 -2.64
C TYR A 86 -5.06 8.23 -3.99
N ARG A 87 -5.25 9.55 -4.03
CA ARG A 87 -5.39 10.30 -5.30
C ARG A 87 -4.15 10.15 -6.18
N GLN A 88 -2.95 10.13 -5.61
CA GLN A 88 -1.73 9.84 -6.37
C GLN A 88 -1.81 8.49 -7.10
N PHE A 89 -2.40 7.47 -6.47
CA PHE A 89 -2.64 6.18 -7.12
C PHE A 89 -3.68 6.30 -8.24
N VAL A 90 -4.80 6.99 -7.99
CA VAL A 90 -5.85 7.22 -8.99
C VAL A 90 -5.32 7.95 -10.22
N GLU A 91 -4.58 9.04 -10.01
CA GLU A 91 -3.98 9.85 -11.07
C GLU A 91 -2.93 9.06 -11.85
N TRP A 92 -2.11 8.26 -11.17
CA TRP A 92 -1.14 7.40 -11.85
C TRP A 92 -1.82 6.40 -12.79
N VAL A 93 -2.93 5.78 -12.35
CA VAL A 93 -3.71 4.85 -13.20
C VAL A 93 -4.40 5.60 -14.33
N ARG A 94 -5.02 6.75 -14.05
CA ARG A 94 -5.64 7.62 -15.06
C ARG A 94 -4.65 7.97 -16.16
N ASP A 95 -3.49 8.49 -15.79
CA ASP A 95 -2.46 8.96 -16.73
C ASP A 95 -1.89 7.79 -17.52
N SER A 96 -1.66 6.65 -16.88
CA SER A 96 -1.18 5.43 -17.56
C SER A 96 -2.19 4.90 -18.58
N THR A 97 -3.48 4.92 -18.25
CA THR A 97 -4.56 4.50 -19.15
C THR A 97 -4.69 5.45 -20.34
N VAL A 98 -4.63 6.77 -20.12
CA VAL A 98 -4.64 7.78 -21.19
C VAL A 98 -3.47 7.55 -22.14
N ARG A 99 -2.24 7.44 -21.61
CA ARG A 99 -1.04 7.23 -22.44
C ARG A 99 -1.11 5.94 -23.24
N LEU A 100 -1.61 4.85 -22.64
CA LEU A 100 -1.81 3.60 -23.36
C LEU A 100 -2.78 3.77 -24.53
N ARG A 101 -3.92 4.44 -24.32
CA ARG A 101 -4.90 4.69 -25.38
C ARG A 101 -4.35 5.60 -26.48
N LEU A 102 -3.60 6.64 -26.13
CA LEU A 102 -2.91 7.50 -27.09
C LEU A 102 -1.91 6.71 -27.93
N ALA A 103 -1.10 5.85 -27.29
CA ALA A 103 -0.13 4.99 -27.97
C ALA A 103 -0.80 3.98 -28.91
N ILE A 104 -1.92 3.38 -28.48
CA ILE A 104 -2.72 2.47 -29.31
C ILE A 104 -3.27 3.21 -30.53
N LEU A 105 -3.89 4.37 -30.35
CA LEU A 105 -4.46 5.12 -31.47
C LEU A 105 -3.36 5.61 -32.42
N ALA A 106 -2.20 6.02 -31.89
CA ALA A 106 -1.03 6.38 -32.69
C ALA A 106 -0.56 5.21 -33.58
N ASP A 107 -0.48 4.00 -33.02
CA ASP A 107 -0.16 2.79 -33.78
C ASP A 107 -1.20 2.49 -34.87
N GLU A 108 -2.49 2.61 -34.55
CA GLU A 108 -3.60 2.34 -35.48
C GLU A 108 -3.63 3.31 -36.67
N VAL A 109 -3.30 4.58 -36.45
CA VAL A 109 -3.21 5.59 -37.53
C VAL A 109 -1.84 5.64 -38.19
N GLY A 110 -0.88 4.84 -37.72
CA GLY A 110 0.49 4.78 -38.25
C GLY A 110 1.34 6.01 -37.91
N ALA A 111 1.05 6.72 -36.82
CA ALA A 111 1.85 7.82 -36.30
C ALA A 111 3.06 7.31 -35.52
N THR A 112 4.21 7.94 -35.73
CA THR A 112 5.50 7.58 -35.15
C THR A 112 6.04 8.69 -34.25
N PRO A 113 7.02 8.39 -33.36
CA PRO A 113 7.65 9.41 -32.54
C PRO A 113 8.24 10.55 -33.39
N GLY A 114 7.82 11.79 -33.12
CA GLY A 114 8.24 12.99 -33.85
C GLY A 114 7.27 13.49 -34.92
N ASP A 115 6.18 12.78 -35.19
CA ASP A 115 5.10 13.25 -36.07
C ASP A 115 4.24 14.37 -35.44
N GLY A 116 4.48 14.69 -34.16
CA GLY A 116 3.68 15.63 -33.38
C GLY A 116 2.34 15.03 -32.93
N GLY A 117 1.64 15.76 -32.05
CA GLY A 117 0.33 15.35 -31.57
C GLY A 117 0.34 14.00 -30.86
N ILE A 118 -0.56 13.07 -31.23
CA ILE A 118 -0.56 11.72 -30.66
C ILE A 118 0.69 10.90 -30.99
N GLY A 119 1.43 11.25 -32.05
CA GLY A 119 2.69 10.58 -32.42
C GLY A 119 3.75 10.69 -31.32
N GLU A 120 3.72 11.74 -30.50
CA GLU A 120 4.62 11.88 -29.33
C GLU A 120 4.38 10.79 -28.27
N PHE A 121 3.17 10.23 -28.23
CA PHE A 121 2.79 9.16 -27.31
C PHE A 121 2.94 7.75 -27.91
N ALA A 122 3.42 7.63 -29.15
CA ALA A 122 3.65 6.35 -29.79
C ALA A 122 4.56 5.46 -28.93
N PHE A 123 4.38 4.14 -29.03
CA PHE A 123 5.15 3.20 -28.24
C PHE A 123 6.66 3.32 -28.53
N VAL A 124 7.46 3.27 -27.48
CA VAL A 124 8.93 3.45 -27.54
C VAL A 124 9.63 2.22 -28.16
N ASP A 125 8.90 1.13 -28.41
CA ASP A 125 9.45 -0.06 -29.06
C ASP A 125 9.54 0.05 -30.59
N GLN A 126 9.02 1.12 -31.20
CA GLN A 126 9.11 1.35 -32.64
C GLN A 126 10.39 2.11 -33.01
N GLU A 127 11.34 1.34 -33.55
CA GLU A 127 12.41 1.68 -34.52
C GLU A 127 13.38 2.86 -34.25
N ASN A 128 13.21 3.74 -33.25
CA ASN A 128 13.99 5.00 -33.19
C ASN A 128 14.86 5.24 -31.95
N GLU A 129 15.10 4.23 -31.11
CA GLU A 129 16.25 4.25 -30.18
C GLU A 129 16.99 2.91 -30.23
N GLU A 130 18.32 2.93 -30.12
CA GLU A 130 19.20 1.76 -30.15
C GLU A 130 18.77 0.72 -29.09
N MET A 131 17.83 -0.15 -29.44
CA MET A 131 17.47 -1.28 -28.60
C MET A 131 18.76 -2.04 -28.29
N THR A 132 18.99 -2.29 -27.01
CA THR A 132 20.12 -3.14 -26.64
C THR A 132 19.97 -4.50 -27.31
N PRO A 133 21.06 -5.22 -27.62
CA PRO A 133 20.95 -6.58 -28.21
C PRO A 133 20.05 -7.53 -27.41
N TYR A 134 19.93 -7.31 -26.10
CA TYR A 134 18.99 -8.02 -25.24
C TYR A 134 17.54 -7.64 -25.50
N GLU A 135 17.23 -6.35 -25.62
CA GLU A 135 15.87 -5.87 -25.91
C GLU A 135 15.40 -6.30 -27.29
N GLN A 136 16.26 -6.24 -28.30
CA GLN A 136 15.96 -6.75 -29.63
C GLN A 136 15.69 -8.26 -29.61
N TYR A 137 16.54 -9.04 -28.92
CA TYR A 137 16.29 -10.48 -28.74
C TYR A 137 14.97 -10.75 -28.01
N MET A 138 14.66 -9.98 -26.97
CA MET A 138 13.41 -10.14 -26.21
C MET A 138 12.19 -9.81 -27.08
N TYR A 139 12.29 -8.77 -27.91
CA TYR A 139 11.26 -8.41 -28.88
C TYR A 139 11.08 -9.54 -29.91
N ASP A 140 12.11 -9.92 -30.64
CA ASP A 140 12.03 -10.90 -31.72
C ASP A 140 11.50 -12.28 -31.28
N ASN A 141 11.76 -12.68 -30.02
CA ASN A 141 11.41 -14.03 -29.53
C ASN A 141 10.14 -14.07 -28.67
N TYR A 142 9.71 -12.96 -28.09
CA TYR A 142 8.62 -12.95 -27.10
C TYR A 142 7.54 -11.89 -27.36
N PHE A 143 7.74 -10.97 -28.30
CA PHE A 143 6.73 -9.99 -28.71
C PHE A 143 5.51 -10.69 -29.31
N GLY A 144 4.30 -10.22 -28.97
CA GLY A 144 3.04 -10.79 -29.46
C GLY A 144 2.64 -12.15 -28.87
N MET A 145 3.42 -12.72 -27.92
CA MET A 145 3.05 -13.94 -27.20
C MET A 145 2.19 -13.68 -25.94
N GLY A 146 1.74 -12.44 -25.73
CA GLY A 146 0.89 -12.05 -24.62
C GLY A 146 -0.60 -12.35 -24.86
N ASP A 147 -1.41 -12.11 -23.82
CA ASP A 147 -2.87 -12.30 -23.88
C ASP A 147 -3.57 -11.22 -24.75
N ASP A 148 -2.88 -10.13 -25.08
CA ASP A 148 -3.35 -8.98 -25.88
C ASP A 148 -2.24 -8.52 -26.86
N PHE A 149 -2.63 -7.92 -27.99
CA PHE A 149 -1.75 -7.46 -29.07
C PHE A 149 -0.73 -6.42 -28.59
N TYR A 150 -1.11 -5.55 -27.66
CA TYR A 150 -0.25 -4.51 -27.11
C TYR A 150 0.47 -4.93 -25.81
N ALA A 151 0.32 -6.20 -25.38
CA ALA A 151 0.90 -6.67 -24.14
C ALA A 151 2.45 -6.64 -24.18
N GLY A 152 3.05 -5.91 -23.24
CA GLY A 152 4.51 -5.81 -23.10
C GLY A 152 5.16 -4.69 -23.91
N ARG A 153 4.38 -3.91 -24.68
CA ARG A 153 4.86 -2.68 -25.32
C ARG A 153 5.22 -1.62 -24.29
N LYS A 154 6.25 -0.83 -24.58
CA LYS A 154 6.69 0.27 -23.69
C LYS A 154 5.98 1.55 -24.08
N ILE A 155 5.23 2.11 -23.13
CA ILE A 155 4.54 3.40 -23.30
C ILE A 155 5.54 4.54 -23.10
N ASN A 156 5.40 5.62 -23.88
CA ASN A 156 6.18 6.83 -23.67
C ASN A 156 5.65 7.64 -22.48
N HIS A 157 6.52 7.84 -21.48
CA HIS A 157 6.20 8.61 -20.28
C HIS A 157 6.73 10.04 -20.31
N ASP A 158 7.49 10.42 -21.35
CA ASP A 158 8.17 11.72 -21.42
C ASP A 158 7.23 12.90 -21.76
N PRO A 159 6.27 12.79 -22.70
CA PRO A 159 5.37 13.90 -23.01
C PRO A 159 4.38 14.14 -21.88
N ASP A 160 4.10 15.40 -21.56
CA ASP A 160 3.05 15.74 -20.59
C ASP A 160 1.65 15.52 -21.20
N ILE A 161 0.71 15.04 -20.38
CA ILE A 161 -0.69 14.91 -20.80
C ILE A 161 -1.34 16.29 -20.71
N ILE A 162 -1.86 16.77 -21.83
CA ILE A 162 -2.63 18.01 -21.93
C ILE A 162 -4.08 17.71 -21.52
N TRP A 163 -4.56 18.42 -20.49
CA TRP A 163 -5.93 18.29 -19.97
C TRP A 163 -6.83 19.46 -20.38
N ASP A 164 -6.26 20.61 -20.76
CA ASP A 164 -7.01 21.75 -21.26
C ASP A 164 -7.47 21.46 -22.70
N THR A 165 -8.79 21.42 -22.90
CA THR A 165 -9.41 21.09 -24.19
C THR A 165 -9.08 22.10 -25.28
N SER A 166 -8.69 23.34 -24.92
CA SER A 166 -8.31 24.37 -25.89
C SER A 166 -6.89 24.19 -26.43
N GLU A 167 -6.07 23.37 -25.76
CA GLU A 167 -4.66 23.13 -26.10
C GLU A 167 -4.43 21.75 -26.74
N TYR A 168 -5.50 21.00 -27.04
CA TYR A 168 -5.37 19.68 -27.65
C TYR A 168 -4.68 19.77 -29.03
N PRO A 169 -3.65 18.94 -29.27
CA PRO A 169 -2.78 19.12 -30.42
C PRO A 169 -3.41 18.65 -31.74
N ASP A 170 -4.32 17.67 -31.69
CA ASP A 170 -5.01 17.14 -32.87
C ASP A 170 -6.37 16.50 -32.53
N GLU A 171 -7.10 16.06 -33.57
CA GLU A 171 -8.41 15.43 -33.46
C GLU A 171 -8.35 14.06 -32.77
N TYR A 172 -7.28 13.29 -33.00
CA TYR A 172 -7.12 11.95 -32.43
C TYR A 172 -6.85 12.00 -30.92
N TYR A 173 -6.08 12.98 -30.46
CA TYR A 173 -5.88 13.28 -29.06
C TYR A 173 -7.22 13.61 -28.40
N SER A 174 -8.03 14.43 -29.08
CA SER A 174 -9.36 14.80 -28.63
C SER A 174 -10.28 13.57 -28.51
N GLU A 175 -10.22 12.62 -29.46
CA GLU A 175 -10.97 11.36 -29.41
C GLU A 175 -10.58 10.49 -28.21
N VAL A 176 -9.29 10.30 -27.97
CA VAL A 176 -8.83 9.51 -26.80
C VAL A 176 -9.26 10.19 -25.51
N MET A 177 -9.08 11.50 -25.40
CA MET A 177 -9.50 12.24 -24.21
C MET A 177 -11.01 12.12 -24.01
N ASP A 178 -11.82 12.34 -25.04
CA ASP A 178 -13.28 12.19 -24.97
C ASP A 178 -13.69 10.80 -24.47
N SER A 179 -13.02 9.75 -24.95
CA SER A 179 -13.27 8.36 -24.56
C SER A 179 -13.04 8.08 -23.06
N MET A 180 -12.32 8.95 -22.34
CA MET A 180 -12.06 8.81 -20.90
C MET A 180 -13.15 9.42 -20.02
N TYR A 181 -14.03 10.25 -20.58
CA TYR A 181 -15.12 10.89 -19.83
C TYR A 181 -16.42 10.11 -19.98
N ILE A 182 -17.34 10.35 -19.06
CA ILE A 182 -18.72 9.86 -19.18
C ILE A 182 -19.40 10.44 -20.43
N PRO A 183 -20.38 9.74 -21.03
CA PRO A 183 -21.19 10.27 -22.11
C PRO A 183 -21.85 11.60 -21.74
N SER A 184 -22.04 12.50 -22.71
CA SER A 184 -22.65 13.82 -22.45
C SER A 184 -24.08 13.73 -21.91
N GLU A 185 -24.79 12.63 -22.16
CA GLU A 185 -26.14 12.38 -21.64
C GLU A 185 -26.17 12.04 -20.15
N GLU A 186 -25.05 11.56 -19.60
CA GLU A 186 -24.88 11.25 -18.17
C GLU A 186 -24.28 12.42 -17.39
N ALA A 187 -23.89 13.50 -18.08
CA ALA A 187 -23.27 14.68 -17.47
C ALA A 187 -24.26 15.41 -16.54
N TYR A 188 -23.91 15.52 -15.27
CA TYR A 188 -24.68 16.30 -14.31
C TYR A 188 -24.31 17.79 -14.42
N ASN A 189 -25.31 18.68 -14.52
CA ASN A 189 -25.13 20.13 -14.71
C ASN A 189 -24.22 20.53 -15.89
N GLY A 190 -24.12 19.68 -16.91
CA GLY A 190 -23.25 19.92 -18.07
C GLY A 190 -21.76 19.72 -17.80
N GLN A 191 -21.39 19.27 -16.60
CA GLN A 191 -20.01 18.93 -16.27
C GLN A 191 -19.78 17.45 -16.56
N ARG A 192 -18.88 17.16 -17.51
CA ARG A 192 -18.42 15.79 -17.78
C ARG A 192 -17.24 15.48 -16.86
N THR A 193 -17.35 14.39 -16.12
CA THR A 193 -16.27 13.86 -15.29
C THR A 193 -15.65 12.63 -15.93
N ILE A 194 -14.45 12.28 -15.50
CA ILE A 194 -13.79 11.05 -15.93
C ILE A 194 -14.68 9.86 -15.55
N ASP A 195 -14.81 8.93 -16.47
CA ASP A 195 -15.48 7.67 -16.24
C ASP A 195 -14.60 6.78 -15.36
N VAL A 196 -15.00 6.67 -14.09
CA VAL A 196 -14.25 5.97 -13.05
C VAL A 196 -14.16 4.46 -13.30
N GLU A 197 -15.06 3.88 -14.11
CA GLU A 197 -15.02 2.46 -14.45
C GLU A 197 -13.83 2.13 -15.37
N LYS A 198 -13.30 3.13 -16.08
CA LYS A 198 -12.09 3.00 -16.91
C LYS A 198 -10.79 3.04 -16.10
N LEU A 199 -10.87 3.42 -14.82
CA LEU A 199 -9.72 3.48 -13.91
C LEU A 199 -9.45 2.11 -13.31
N VAL A 200 -8.90 1.22 -14.13
CA VAL A 200 -8.65 -0.18 -13.79
C VAL A 200 -7.16 -0.41 -13.62
N PHE A 201 -6.77 -1.01 -12.50
CA PHE A 201 -5.40 -1.43 -12.24
C PHE A 201 -5.28 -2.94 -12.27
N GLN A 202 -4.30 -3.43 -13.02
CA GLN A 202 -3.93 -4.83 -13.05
C GLN A 202 -2.59 -5.02 -12.35
N TYR A 203 -2.52 -5.97 -11.42
CA TYR A 203 -1.28 -6.36 -10.78
C TYR A 203 -1.14 -7.87 -10.70
N THR A 204 0.12 -8.29 -10.59
CA THR A 204 0.50 -9.70 -10.55
C THR A 204 1.16 -10.00 -9.21
N TYR A 205 0.76 -11.10 -8.59
CA TYR A 205 1.39 -11.59 -7.36
C TYR A 205 1.58 -13.11 -7.42
N MET A 206 2.43 -13.62 -6.53
CA MET A 206 2.67 -15.05 -6.39
C MET A 206 2.00 -15.57 -5.13
N ASP A 207 1.25 -16.65 -5.25
CA ASP A 207 0.78 -17.41 -4.09
C ASP A 207 1.93 -18.26 -3.52
N ILE A 208 2.66 -17.68 -2.57
CA ILE A 208 3.84 -18.31 -1.96
C ILE A 208 3.44 -19.52 -1.11
N GLN A 209 2.27 -19.49 -0.46
CA GLN A 209 1.84 -20.58 0.43
C GLN A 209 1.46 -21.83 -0.38
N GLU A 210 0.70 -21.66 -1.45
CA GLU A 210 0.39 -22.74 -2.39
C GLU A 210 1.66 -23.26 -3.08
N ALA A 211 2.56 -22.35 -3.48
CA ALA A 211 3.84 -22.73 -4.08
C ALA A 211 4.72 -23.55 -3.12
N ALA A 212 4.74 -23.21 -1.83
CA ALA A 212 5.53 -23.92 -0.83
C ALA A 212 4.96 -25.33 -0.51
N ARG A 213 3.64 -25.50 -0.59
CA ARG A 213 2.97 -26.79 -0.35
C ARG A 213 3.05 -27.73 -1.56
N ALA A 214 3.07 -27.18 -2.76
CA ALA A 214 3.05 -27.95 -4.00
C ALA A 214 4.43 -28.48 -4.41
N LYS A 215 4.49 -29.76 -4.83
CA LYS A 215 5.70 -30.39 -5.39
C LYS A 215 5.57 -30.55 -6.90
N GLY A 216 6.64 -30.28 -7.64
CA GLY A 216 6.74 -30.58 -9.08
C GLY A 216 5.96 -29.65 -10.02
N LYS A 217 5.34 -28.58 -9.51
CA LYS A 217 4.69 -27.54 -10.33
C LYS A 217 5.67 -26.43 -10.72
N ARG A 218 5.33 -25.67 -11.77
CA ARG A 218 6.16 -24.56 -12.27
C ARG A 218 5.72 -23.25 -11.65
N ARG A 219 6.64 -22.28 -11.57
CA ARG A 219 6.38 -20.93 -11.04
C ARG A 219 5.11 -20.28 -11.62
N LYS A 220 4.87 -20.44 -12.92
CA LYS A 220 3.70 -19.89 -13.62
C LYS A 220 2.36 -20.35 -13.05
N ASP A 221 2.30 -21.53 -12.44
CA ASP A 221 1.06 -22.12 -11.93
C ASP A 221 0.56 -21.42 -10.66
N PHE A 222 1.44 -20.62 -10.03
CA PHE A 222 1.20 -19.87 -8.79
C PHE A 222 1.17 -18.36 -9.00
N ILE A 223 1.37 -17.90 -10.23
CA ILE A 223 1.25 -16.49 -10.57
C ILE A 223 -0.23 -16.18 -10.76
N ARG A 224 -0.74 -15.19 -10.03
CA ARG A 224 -2.10 -14.69 -10.11
C ARG A 224 -2.09 -13.28 -10.66
N LYS A 225 -3.07 -12.96 -11.49
CA LYS A 225 -3.30 -11.62 -12.05
C LYS A 225 -4.67 -11.18 -11.55
N ASP A 226 -4.71 -10.06 -10.84
CA ASP A 226 -5.94 -9.43 -10.39
C ASP A 226 -6.13 -8.11 -11.13
N THR A 227 -7.37 -7.85 -11.54
CA THR A 227 -7.78 -6.64 -12.24
C THR A 227 -8.91 -6.01 -11.44
N ILE A 228 -8.76 -4.75 -11.04
CA ILE A 228 -9.72 -4.08 -10.16
C ILE A 228 -9.92 -2.62 -10.55
N ALA A 229 -11.16 -2.14 -10.46
CA ALA A 229 -11.49 -0.72 -10.51
C ALA A 229 -11.03 -0.07 -9.20
N ILE A 230 -10.19 0.94 -9.30
CA ILE A 230 -9.46 1.49 -8.14
C ILE A 230 -10.11 2.73 -7.54
N TYR A 231 -11.13 3.28 -8.19
CA TYR A 231 -11.76 4.50 -7.71
C TYR A 231 -12.63 4.20 -6.46
N PRO A 232 -12.51 4.98 -5.36
CA PRO A 232 -13.31 4.73 -4.15
C PRO A 232 -14.82 4.90 -4.41
N ASP A 233 -15.64 4.06 -3.78
CA ASP A 233 -17.10 4.22 -3.81
C ASP A 233 -17.48 5.40 -2.92
N THR A 234 -17.70 6.58 -3.52
CA THR A 234 -18.12 7.78 -2.78
C THR A 234 -19.57 7.71 -2.29
N THR A 235 -20.38 6.78 -2.80
CA THR A 235 -21.80 6.64 -2.41
C THR A 235 -21.97 6.02 -1.02
N VAL A 236 -20.89 5.50 -0.41
CA VAL A 236 -20.89 4.95 0.96
C VAL A 236 -21.39 5.96 2.00
N TRP A 237 -21.13 7.26 1.79
CA TRP A 237 -21.60 8.34 2.66
C TRP A 237 -23.13 8.41 2.75
N ILE A 238 -23.82 7.97 1.69
CA ILE A 238 -25.28 7.91 1.64
C ILE A 238 -25.76 6.51 2.05
N LYS A 239 -25.16 5.45 1.50
CA LYS A 239 -25.56 4.05 1.71
C LYS A 239 -25.46 3.60 3.17
N ASP A 240 -24.40 4.00 3.87
CA ASP A 240 -24.17 3.58 5.26
C ASP A 240 -25.09 4.32 6.26
N PHE A 241 -25.59 5.49 5.88
CA PHE A 241 -26.39 6.36 6.76
C PHE A 241 -27.72 6.74 6.10
N ASN A 242 -28.60 5.75 5.96
CA ASN A 242 -29.97 5.99 5.48
C ASN A 242 -30.67 7.07 6.30
N TYR A 243 -31.39 7.97 5.62
CA TYR A 243 -32.13 9.10 6.21
C TYR A 243 -31.24 10.18 6.87
N SER A 244 -29.99 10.34 6.44
CA SER A 244 -29.07 11.42 6.85
C SER A 244 -28.67 12.30 5.67
N TYR A 245 -28.42 13.59 5.90
CA TYR A 245 -27.92 14.52 4.89
C TYR A 245 -26.39 14.51 4.87
N ASN A 246 -25.80 13.68 4.00
CA ASN A 246 -24.36 13.47 3.87
C ASN A 246 -23.84 13.76 2.44
N GLU A 247 -24.68 14.39 1.60
CA GLU A 247 -24.37 14.75 0.22
C GLU A 247 -23.08 15.58 0.08
N PRO A 248 -22.73 16.51 0.99
CA PRO A 248 -21.43 17.19 0.92
C PRO A 248 -20.25 16.22 0.99
N MET A 249 -20.31 15.20 1.85
CA MET A 249 -19.24 14.20 1.96
C MET A 249 -19.18 13.31 0.72
N HIS A 250 -20.32 12.95 0.15
CA HIS A 250 -20.38 12.23 -1.12
C HIS A 250 -19.71 12.99 -2.26
N ASN A 251 -19.97 14.30 -2.35
CA ASN A 251 -19.48 15.14 -3.46
C ASN A 251 -17.99 15.48 -3.32
N ASP A 252 -17.54 15.82 -2.10
CA ASP A 252 -16.28 16.52 -1.92
C ASP A 252 -15.19 15.71 -1.20
N TYR A 253 -15.54 14.69 -0.40
CA TYR A 253 -14.60 14.07 0.54
C TYR A 253 -13.33 13.51 -0.12
N PHE A 254 -13.47 12.82 -1.25
CA PHE A 254 -12.30 12.21 -1.91
C PHE A 254 -11.52 13.19 -2.79
N TRP A 255 -12.21 14.11 -3.48
CA TRP A 255 -11.61 14.92 -4.53
C TRP A 255 -11.14 16.30 -4.06
N HIS A 256 -11.84 16.91 -3.11
CA HIS A 256 -11.60 18.28 -2.73
C HIS A 256 -10.34 18.40 -1.86
N GLU A 257 -9.53 19.43 -2.10
CA GLU A 257 -8.23 19.63 -1.42
C GLU A 257 -8.36 19.75 0.11
N ALA A 258 -9.48 20.29 0.59
CA ALA A 258 -9.76 20.43 2.03
C ALA A 258 -9.76 19.10 2.80
N TYR A 259 -9.99 17.98 2.11
CA TYR A 259 -9.97 16.64 2.71
C TYR A 259 -8.71 15.86 2.35
N GLY A 260 -7.67 16.52 1.82
CA GLY A 260 -6.45 15.89 1.34
C GLY A 260 -5.72 15.06 2.40
N ASP A 261 -5.71 15.54 3.65
CA ASP A 261 -5.02 14.90 4.77
C ASP A 261 -5.94 14.02 5.63
N TYR A 262 -7.21 13.85 5.22
CA TYR A 262 -8.15 12.94 5.86
C TYR A 262 -7.96 11.52 5.35
N PRO A 263 -8.28 10.47 6.14
CA PRO A 263 -8.11 9.10 5.72
C PRO A 263 -9.00 8.75 4.53
N VAL A 264 -8.48 7.98 3.59
CA VAL A 264 -9.28 7.45 2.48
C VAL A 264 -10.30 6.44 2.99
N VAL A 265 -11.54 6.59 2.56
CA VAL A 265 -12.66 5.67 2.85
C VAL A 265 -13.42 5.37 1.56
N GLY A 266 -14.39 4.45 1.61
CA GLY A 266 -15.05 3.97 0.40
C GLY A 266 -14.17 3.01 -0.41
N VAL A 267 -13.13 2.47 0.22
CA VAL A 267 -12.22 1.49 -0.39
C VAL A 267 -12.47 0.09 0.19
N ASP A 268 -12.59 -0.90 -0.68
CA ASP A 268 -12.68 -2.30 -0.27
C ASP A 268 -11.28 -2.90 0.00
N TRP A 269 -11.26 -4.12 0.54
CA TRP A 269 -10.01 -4.80 0.89
C TRP A 269 -9.14 -5.11 -0.34
N LYS A 270 -9.76 -5.38 -1.49
CA LYS A 270 -9.04 -5.69 -2.74
C LYS A 270 -8.39 -4.44 -3.31
N GLN A 271 -9.06 -3.29 -3.25
CA GLN A 271 -8.55 -1.97 -3.63
C GLN A 271 -7.37 -1.56 -2.72
N ALA A 272 -7.45 -1.81 -1.41
CA ALA A 272 -6.35 -1.57 -0.49
C ALA A 272 -5.10 -2.43 -0.80
N LYS A 273 -5.30 -3.71 -1.18
CA LYS A 273 -4.20 -4.56 -1.69
C LYS A 273 -3.64 -4.05 -3.02
N ALA A 274 -4.50 -3.58 -3.92
CA ALA A 274 -4.09 -3.02 -5.21
C ALA A 274 -3.20 -1.79 -5.01
N PHE A 275 -3.56 -0.90 -4.07
CA PHE A 275 -2.71 0.22 -3.66
C PHE A 275 -1.35 -0.25 -3.14
N CYS A 276 -1.31 -1.29 -2.29
CA CYS A 276 -0.04 -1.86 -1.80
C CYS A 276 0.84 -2.39 -2.94
N ALA A 277 0.24 -3.06 -3.92
CA ALA A 277 0.93 -3.56 -5.10
C ALA A 277 1.45 -2.41 -5.98
N TRP A 278 0.65 -1.37 -6.18
CA TRP A 278 1.05 -0.15 -6.89
C TRP A 278 2.20 0.57 -6.18
N ARG A 279 2.10 0.82 -4.87
CA ARG A 279 3.17 1.48 -4.09
C ARG A 279 4.49 0.72 -4.20
N THR A 280 4.42 -0.60 -4.20
CA THR A 280 5.57 -1.49 -4.43
C THR A 280 6.15 -1.32 -5.84
N LEU A 281 5.29 -1.37 -6.86
CA LEU A 281 5.68 -1.17 -8.26
C LEU A 281 6.35 0.19 -8.44
N TYR A 282 5.69 1.26 -7.97
CA TYR A 282 6.15 2.64 -8.08
C TYR A 282 7.55 2.82 -7.45
N LYS A 283 7.73 2.35 -6.20
CA LYS A 283 9.03 2.45 -5.51
C LYS A 283 10.10 1.61 -6.21
N ASN A 284 9.79 0.38 -6.63
CA ASN A 284 10.78 -0.51 -7.22
C ASN A 284 11.15 -0.12 -8.66
N SER A 285 10.22 0.47 -9.43
CA SER A 285 10.53 1.10 -10.71
C SER A 285 11.54 2.22 -10.55
N TYR A 286 11.37 3.07 -9.52
CA TYR A 286 12.36 4.09 -9.17
C TYR A 286 13.70 3.48 -8.75
N GLN A 287 13.72 2.47 -7.88
CA GLN A 287 14.97 1.81 -7.47
C GLN A 287 15.72 1.21 -8.67
N LYS A 288 14.99 0.57 -9.60
CA LYS A 288 15.54 0.02 -10.84
C LYS A 288 16.16 1.12 -11.70
N SER A 289 15.50 2.26 -11.88
CA SER A 289 16.03 3.41 -12.64
C SER A 289 17.35 3.94 -12.06
N LYS A 290 17.56 3.78 -10.75
CA LYS A 290 18.79 4.17 -10.05
C LYS A 290 19.79 3.03 -9.90
N ASN A 291 19.57 1.88 -10.55
CA ASN A 291 20.37 0.67 -10.44
C ASN A 291 20.58 0.21 -8.98
N ARG A 292 19.51 0.32 -8.18
CA ARG A 292 19.45 -0.11 -6.77
C ARG A 292 18.69 -1.42 -6.65
N GLN A 293 18.93 -2.15 -5.57
CA GLN A 293 18.17 -3.36 -5.26
C GLN A 293 16.71 -3.02 -4.96
N HIS A 294 15.83 -3.96 -5.26
CA HIS A 294 14.41 -3.82 -4.96
C HIS A 294 14.22 -3.82 -3.45
N VAL A 295 13.24 -3.04 -2.98
CA VAL A 295 12.77 -3.10 -1.61
C VAL A 295 11.68 -4.16 -1.47
N ASN A 296 11.43 -4.58 -0.23
CA ASN A 296 10.31 -5.47 0.08
C ASN A 296 8.97 -4.81 -0.31
N SER A 297 8.01 -5.66 -0.65
CA SER A 297 6.67 -5.20 -1.00
C SER A 297 5.99 -4.52 0.18
N PHE A 298 5.28 -3.44 -0.12
CA PHE A 298 4.26 -2.88 0.76
C PHE A 298 3.05 -3.82 0.77
N ARG A 299 2.41 -3.94 1.92
CA ARG A 299 1.24 -4.81 2.13
C ARG A 299 0.39 -4.29 3.28
N LEU A 300 -0.81 -4.82 3.42
CA LEU A 300 -1.59 -4.65 4.65
C LEU A 300 -0.88 -5.35 5.82
N PRO A 301 -0.98 -4.82 7.05
CA PRO A 301 -0.48 -5.49 8.24
C PRO A 301 -1.20 -6.82 8.45
N GLY A 302 -0.51 -7.81 9.02
CA GLY A 302 -1.19 -8.93 9.65
C GLY A 302 -1.93 -8.46 10.90
N GLU A 303 -2.96 -9.18 11.33
CA GLU A 303 -3.72 -8.79 12.53
C GLU A 303 -2.82 -8.65 13.77
N ALA A 304 -1.89 -9.58 13.97
CA ALA A 304 -0.97 -9.54 15.09
C ALA A 304 0.05 -8.39 14.99
N GLU A 305 0.46 -8.02 13.77
CA GLU A 305 1.31 -6.84 13.55
C GLU A 305 0.56 -5.57 13.90
N TRP A 306 -0.71 -5.48 13.50
CA TRP A 306 -1.58 -4.35 13.79
C TRP A 306 -1.79 -4.18 15.29
N GLU A 307 -2.16 -5.24 16.01
CA GLU A 307 -2.40 -5.15 17.46
C GLU A 307 -1.11 -4.83 18.22
N TYR A 308 0.01 -5.45 17.83
CA TYR A 308 1.31 -5.16 18.43
C TYR A 308 1.71 -3.69 18.27
N ALA A 309 1.51 -3.15 17.07
CA ALA A 309 1.77 -1.77 16.75
C ALA A 309 0.83 -0.82 17.52
N ALA A 310 -0.46 -1.15 17.59
CA ALA A 310 -1.47 -0.35 18.28
C ALA A 310 -1.18 -0.23 19.78
N ARG A 311 -0.65 -1.29 20.41
CA ARG A 311 -0.25 -1.28 21.82
C ARG A 311 0.91 -0.35 22.16
N GLY A 312 1.71 0.08 21.17
CA GLY A 312 2.82 1.02 21.41
C GLY A 312 3.85 0.54 22.43
N GLY A 313 4.03 -0.76 22.63
CA GLY A 313 4.94 -1.30 23.65
C GLY A 313 4.34 -1.43 25.06
N LEU A 314 3.05 -1.13 25.24
CA LEU A 314 2.32 -1.39 26.48
C LEU A 314 1.77 -2.82 26.51
N GLU A 315 2.09 -3.57 27.57
CA GLU A 315 1.54 -4.92 27.79
C GLU A 315 0.14 -4.85 28.41
N GLY A 316 -0.81 -5.58 27.84
CA GLY A 316 -2.18 -5.68 28.38
C GLY A 316 -3.01 -4.39 28.35
N ALA A 317 -2.56 -3.34 27.65
CA ALA A 317 -3.31 -2.10 27.52
C ALA A 317 -4.67 -2.28 26.82
N THR A 318 -5.67 -1.51 27.25
CA THR A 318 -7.02 -1.47 26.65
C THR A 318 -7.04 -0.63 25.36
N PHE A 319 -6.41 0.55 25.38
CA PHE A 319 -6.28 1.49 24.25
C PHE A 319 -4.80 1.76 23.93
N PRO A 320 -4.47 2.40 22.79
CA PRO A 320 -3.09 2.72 22.42
C PRO A 320 -2.32 3.56 23.45
N TRP A 321 -3.03 4.39 24.23
CA TRP A 321 -2.49 5.22 25.30
C TRP A 321 -2.59 4.58 26.69
N GLY A 322 -2.98 3.31 26.78
CA GLY A 322 -3.25 2.63 28.05
C GLY A 322 -4.74 2.51 28.35
N GLY A 323 -5.13 2.55 29.62
CA GLY A 323 -6.52 2.29 30.01
C GLY A 323 -6.80 2.66 31.45
N PRO A 324 -8.07 2.54 31.89
CA PRO A 324 -9.19 1.93 31.15
C PRO A 324 -10.11 2.93 30.43
N TYR A 325 -9.77 4.23 30.39
CA TYR A 325 -10.67 5.27 29.89
C TYR A 325 -10.26 5.81 28.51
N ALA A 326 -11.27 6.14 27.70
CA ALA A 326 -11.10 6.82 26.41
C ALA A 326 -10.92 8.35 26.52
N LYS A 327 -10.70 8.83 27.75
CA LYS A 327 -10.54 10.25 28.08
C LYS A 327 -9.26 10.46 28.88
N ASN A 328 -8.65 11.62 28.70
CA ASN A 328 -7.55 12.06 29.54
C ASN A 328 -8.03 12.54 30.93
N ASP A 329 -7.08 12.93 31.77
CA ASP A 329 -7.29 13.48 33.12
C ASP A 329 -8.12 14.78 33.14
N ARG A 330 -8.17 15.51 32.02
CA ARG A 330 -8.99 16.72 31.81
C ARG A 330 -10.39 16.41 31.28
N GLY A 331 -10.72 15.15 31.00
CA GLY A 331 -12.01 14.72 30.48
C GLY A 331 -12.19 14.91 28.97
N CYS A 332 -11.13 15.28 28.23
CA CYS A 332 -11.13 15.33 26.77
C CYS A 332 -10.99 13.91 26.19
N PHE A 333 -11.70 13.63 25.10
CA PHE A 333 -11.54 12.38 24.36
C PHE A 333 -10.16 12.33 23.68
N MET A 334 -9.60 11.12 23.59
CA MET A 334 -8.24 10.88 23.07
C MET A 334 -8.23 10.25 21.67
N ALA A 335 -9.41 10.09 21.07
CA ALA A 335 -9.62 9.53 19.74
C ALA A 335 -10.92 10.08 19.16
N ASN A 336 -11.07 9.97 17.83
CA ASN A 336 -12.31 10.26 17.12
C ASN A 336 -13.23 9.03 17.11
N PHE A 337 -14.39 9.09 17.75
CA PHE A 337 -15.34 7.99 17.83
C PHE A 337 -16.72 8.48 18.26
N LYS A 338 -17.73 7.60 18.28
CA LYS A 338 -19.07 7.93 18.75
C LYS A 338 -19.17 7.78 20.28
N PRO A 339 -19.11 8.86 21.08
CA PRO A 339 -18.91 8.72 22.51
C PRO A 339 -20.22 8.51 23.27
N LEU A 340 -21.33 9.01 22.72
CA LEU A 340 -22.63 9.02 23.35
C LEU A 340 -23.70 8.49 22.39
N ARG A 341 -24.80 7.97 22.95
CA ARG A 341 -25.90 7.42 22.16
C ARG A 341 -26.60 8.54 21.38
N GLY A 342 -26.34 8.60 20.08
CA GLY A 342 -26.96 9.55 19.16
C GLY A 342 -26.23 10.89 19.05
N ASP A 343 -25.15 11.08 19.79
CA ASP A 343 -24.30 12.26 19.72
C ASP A 343 -22.90 11.82 19.26
N TYR A 344 -22.66 12.02 17.97
CA TYR A 344 -21.41 11.68 17.30
C TYR A 344 -20.34 12.74 17.52
N ALA A 345 -20.72 14.00 17.77
CA ALA A 345 -19.80 15.14 17.81
C ALA A 345 -19.35 15.51 19.22
N ALA A 346 -19.57 14.64 20.21
CA ALA A 346 -19.18 14.89 21.60
C ALA A 346 -17.64 14.97 21.78
N ASP A 347 -16.89 14.41 20.84
CA ASP A 347 -15.44 14.52 20.69
C ASP A 347 -15.00 15.70 19.82
N GLN A 348 -15.94 16.56 19.41
CA GLN A 348 -15.77 17.73 18.54
C GLN A 348 -15.64 17.41 17.04
N ALA A 349 -15.82 16.14 16.62
CA ALA A 349 -15.79 15.74 15.22
C ALA A 349 -17.06 14.95 14.85
N LEU A 350 -17.74 15.34 13.76
CA LEU A 350 -18.93 14.59 13.31
C LEU A 350 -18.57 13.37 12.45
N TYR A 351 -17.49 13.50 11.68
CA TYR A 351 -16.99 12.49 10.75
C TYR A 351 -15.51 12.22 11.05
N THR A 352 -14.77 11.71 10.07
CA THR A 352 -13.31 11.61 10.11
C THR A 352 -12.65 12.96 10.39
N VAL A 353 -11.41 12.89 10.87
CA VAL A 353 -10.50 14.03 11.05
C VAL A 353 -9.23 13.77 10.24
N GLU A 354 -8.33 14.76 10.18
CA GLU A 354 -6.98 14.61 9.60
C GLU A 354 -6.26 13.39 10.20
N ALA A 355 -5.50 12.67 9.37
CA ALA A 355 -4.95 11.37 9.74
C ALA A 355 -3.85 11.44 10.82
N ASP A 356 -3.27 12.61 11.05
CA ASP A 356 -2.33 12.92 12.14
C ASP A 356 -2.98 13.63 13.33
N ALA A 357 -4.32 13.67 13.39
CA ALA A 357 -5.04 14.16 14.56
C ALA A 357 -4.79 13.27 15.80
N TYR A 358 -4.96 13.86 16.99
CA TYR A 358 -4.66 13.25 18.29
C TYR A 358 -3.19 12.89 18.50
N GLU A 359 -2.84 12.51 19.72
CA GLU A 359 -1.46 12.15 20.06
C GLU A 359 -1.13 10.75 19.54
N PRO A 360 0.07 10.55 18.97
CA PRO A 360 0.50 9.23 18.55
C PRO A 360 0.83 8.35 19.76
N ASN A 361 0.83 7.03 19.58
CA ASN A 361 1.35 6.11 20.60
C ASN A 361 2.90 6.15 20.66
N ASP A 362 3.50 5.40 21.58
CA ASP A 362 4.96 5.38 21.80
C ASP A 362 5.78 4.82 20.62
N TYR A 363 5.14 4.27 19.58
CA TYR A 363 5.77 3.91 18.31
C TYR A 363 5.64 4.98 17.23
N ASN A 364 5.08 6.15 17.57
CA ASN A 364 4.78 7.26 16.66
C ASN A 364 3.73 6.89 15.61
N LEU A 365 2.68 6.18 16.04
CA LEU A 365 1.53 5.81 15.21
C LEU A 365 0.29 6.58 15.67
N TYR A 366 -0.32 7.32 14.76
CA TYR A 366 -1.52 8.12 14.98
C TYR A 366 -2.78 7.30 14.72
N ASN A 367 -3.87 7.66 15.40
CA ASN A 367 -5.21 7.13 15.18
C ASN A 367 -5.31 5.59 15.13
N MET A 368 -4.46 4.87 15.89
CA MET A 368 -4.59 3.40 16.05
C MET A 368 -5.90 2.99 16.76
N ALA A 369 -6.65 3.95 17.29
CA ALA A 369 -7.99 3.76 17.81
C ALA A 369 -8.88 4.93 17.35
N GLY A 370 -10.00 4.62 16.71
CA GLY A 370 -10.94 5.62 16.19
C GLY A 370 -10.59 6.12 14.80
N ASN A 371 -11.15 7.28 14.43
CA ASN A 371 -11.08 7.87 13.10
C ASN A 371 -11.67 6.93 12.03
N VAL A 372 -10.88 6.02 11.45
CA VAL A 372 -11.40 4.95 10.58
C VAL A 372 -10.91 3.60 11.07
N SER A 373 -11.78 2.59 10.94
CA SER A 373 -11.31 1.23 11.16
C SER A 373 -10.39 0.82 10.00
N GLU A 374 -9.44 -0.07 10.25
CA GLU A 374 -8.39 -0.38 9.28
C GLU A 374 -8.47 -1.81 8.78
N TRP A 375 -8.43 -1.96 7.45
CA TRP A 375 -8.24 -3.26 6.81
C TRP A 375 -6.89 -3.88 7.18
N VAL A 376 -6.92 -5.15 7.59
CA VAL A 376 -5.71 -5.97 7.76
C VAL A 376 -5.69 -7.12 6.75
N ALA A 377 -4.53 -7.73 6.52
CA ALA A 377 -4.37 -8.81 5.55
C ALA A 377 -5.12 -10.09 5.97
N SER A 378 -5.25 -10.33 7.28
CA SER A 378 -5.77 -11.57 7.85
C SER A 378 -7.27 -11.78 7.60
N SER A 379 -7.63 -13.01 7.27
CA SER A 379 -9.02 -13.47 7.19
C SER A 379 -9.62 -13.62 8.59
N TYR A 380 -10.89 -13.25 8.74
CA TYR A 380 -11.58 -13.36 10.02
C TYR A 380 -12.02 -14.81 10.27
N ASP A 381 -11.46 -15.38 11.32
CA ASP A 381 -11.87 -16.63 11.94
C ASP A 381 -12.01 -16.39 13.46
N PRO A 382 -13.19 -16.65 14.06
CA PRO A 382 -13.36 -16.56 15.51
C PRO A 382 -12.41 -17.46 16.30
N ALA A 383 -12.02 -18.62 15.74
CA ALA A 383 -11.15 -19.59 16.40
C ALA A 383 -9.65 -19.35 16.17
N SER A 384 -9.28 -18.30 15.43
CA SER A 384 -7.88 -18.03 15.01
C SER A 384 -6.90 -18.00 16.20
N TYR A 385 -7.16 -17.08 17.13
CA TYR A 385 -7.61 -17.36 18.49
C TYR A 385 -6.90 -18.49 19.29
N GLU A 386 -7.16 -19.73 18.87
CA GLU A 386 -6.85 -20.93 19.63
C GLU A 386 -5.70 -21.72 19.02
N TYR A 387 -5.50 -21.57 17.70
CA TYR A 387 -4.51 -22.34 16.95
C TYR A 387 -3.34 -21.51 16.41
N SER A 388 -3.43 -20.17 16.45
CA SER A 388 -2.42 -19.26 15.91
C SER A 388 -1.51 -18.68 17.00
N SER A 389 -0.77 -19.57 17.69
CA SER A 389 0.24 -19.21 18.71
C SER A 389 1.65 -19.50 18.17
N THR A 390 2.20 -18.56 17.40
CA THR A 390 3.51 -18.76 16.73
C THR A 390 4.23 -17.43 16.46
N MET A 391 5.36 -17.50 15.77
CA MET A 391 6.10 -16.37 15.22
C MET A 391 5.40 -15.82 13.97
N ASN A 392 5.14 -14.51 13.94
CA ASN A 392 4.43 -13.79 12.88
C ASN A 392 3.11 -14.49 12.49
N PRO A 393 2.18 -14.71 13.43
CA PRO A 393 0.95 -15.40 13.13
C PRO A 393 0.14 -14.62 12.09
N ASN A 394 -0.28 -15.33 11.05
CA ASN A 394 -1.07 -14.75 9.97
C ASN A 394 -2.06 -15.79 9.44
N VAL A 395 -3.34 -15.57 9.75
CA VAL A 395 -4.43 -16.42 9.27
C VAL A 395 -4.92 -15.84 7.96
N ASN A 396 -4.45 -16.40 6.85
CA ASN A 396 -4.84 -15.98 5.51
C ASN A 396 -5.50 -17.15 4.78
N ASP A 397 -6.80 -17.01 4.58
CA ASP A 397 -7.58 -17.88 3.71
C ASP A 397 -8.10 -17.05 2.52
N ASN A 398 -7.68 -17.44 1.32
CA ASN A 398 -8.04 -16.77 0.08
C ASN A 398 -9.53 -16.95 -0.27
N GLU A 399 -10.17 -18.02 0.21
CA GLU A 399 -11.60 -18.30 -0.03
C GLU A 399 -12.50 -17.57 0.97
N ASN A 400 -11.96 -17.21 2.14
CA ASN A 400 -12.71 -16.48 3.15
C ASN A 400 -12.82 -14.99 2.80
N MET A 401 -14.03 -14.59 2.41
CA MET A 401 -14.37 -13.20 2.08
C MET A 401 -14.42 -12.28 3.32
N ARG A 402 -14.55 -12.82 4.53
CA ARG A 402 -14.54 -11.99 5.75
C ARG A 402 -13.09 -11.64 6.08
N LYS A 403 -12.76 -10.36 6.02
CA LYS A 403 -11.43 -9.84 6.37
C LYS A 403 -11.52 -9.08 7.67
N VAL A 404 -10.49 -9.24 8.49
CA VAL A 404 -10.44 -8.59 9.80
C VAL A 404 -10.33 -7.07 9.61
N VAL A 405 -11.02 -6.34 10.48
CA VAL A 405 -10.99 -4.89 10.60
C VAL A 405 -10.69 -4.54 12.06
N ARG A 406 -9.82 -3.56 12.31
CA ARG A 406 -9.36 -3.18 13.66
C ARG A 406 -9.41 -1.67 13.89
N GLY A 407 -9.28 -1.24 15.14
CA GLY A 407 -9.17 0.17 15.55
C GLY A 407 -10.49 0.87 15.86
N GLY A 408 -11.59 0.42 15.27
CA GLY A 408 -12.87 1.13 15.37
C GLY A 408 -12.81 2.48 14.63
N SER A 409 -13.95 3.13 14.49
CA SER A 409 -14.06 4.34 13.68
C SER A 409 -14.83 5.46 14.37
N TRP A 410 -14.91 6.62 13.72
CA TRP A 410 -15.73 7.77 14.09
C TRP A 410 -17.20 7.40 14.37
N LYS A 411 -17.71 6.33 13.76
CA LYS A 411 -19.10 5.86 13.99
C LYS A 411 -19.27 4.91 15.17
N ASP A 412 -18.18 4.35 15.70
CA ASP A 412 -18.20 3.25 16.65
C ASP A 412 -18.08 3.71 18.09
N VAL A 413 -18.59 2.88 19.01
CA VAL A 413 -18.47 3.14 20.45
C VAL A 413 -17.11 2.70 20.97
N ALA A 414 -16.73 3.19 22.16
CA ALA A 414 -15.43 2.93 22.79
C ALA A 414 -15.00 1.46 22.90
N TYR A 415 -15.93 0.50 22.85
CA TYR A 415 -15.60 -0.94 22.81
C TYR A 415 -14.76 -1.32 21.57
N PHE A 416 -15.09 -0.76 20.41
CA PHE A 416 -14.40 -1.07 19.15
C PHE A 416 -13.04 -0.38 19.03
N LEU A 417 -12.80 0.64 19.85
CA LEU A 417 -11.53 1.35 19.94
C LEU A 417 -10.46 0.56 20.70
N GLN A 418 -10.83 -0.50 21.40
CA GLN A 418 -9.88 -1.27 22.18
C GLN A 418 -8.89 -1.98 21.25
N VAL A 419 -7.61 -1.96 21.61
CA VAL A 419 -6.54 -2.54 20.79
C VAL A 419 -6.75 -4.04 20.54
N SER A 420 -7.46 -4.75 21.41
CA SER A 420 -7.78 -6.18 21.26
C SER A 420 -9.11 -6.48 20.55
N THR A 421 -9.99 -5.50 20.36
CA THR A 421 -11.31 -5.73 19.76
C THR A 421 -11.19 -5.92 18.26
N ARG A 422 -11.69 -7.05 17.77
CA ARG A 422 -11.67 -7.40 16.36
C ARG A 422 -13.07 -7.42 15.79
N ASP A 423 -13.20 -6.97 14.55
CA ASP A 423 -14.42 -7.09 13.76
C ASP A 423 -14.06 -7.60 12.37
N TYR A 424 -15.07 -7.81 11.53
CA TYR A 424 -14.87 -8.15 10.13
C TYR A 424 -15.81 -7.39 9.22
N GLU A 425 -15.36 -7.27 7.97
CA GLU A 425 -16.22 -6.86 6.87
C GLU A 425 -15.87 -7.71 5.64
N TYR A 426 -16.78 -7.77 4.67
CA TYR A 426 -16.56 -8.53 3.45
C TYR A 426 -15.57 -7.83 2.53
N ALA A 427 -14.67 -8.61 1.90
CA ALA A 427 -13.53 -8.11 1.13
C ALA A 427 -13.90 -7.26 -0.10
N ASP A 428 -15.15 -7.30 -0.53
CA ASP A 428 -15.75 -6.56 -1.65
C ASP A 428 -16.71 -5.45 -1.18
N SER A 429 -16.81 -5.20 0.13
CA SER A 429 -17.67 -4.17 0.70
C SER A 429 -16.83 -2.94 1.06
N ALA A 430 -17.19 -1.80 0.47
CA ALA A 430 -16.66 -0.49 0.82
C ALA A 430 -17.53 0.20 1.88
N ARG A 431 -16.91 0.95 2.79
CA ARG A 431 -17.58 1.67 3.88
C ARG A 431 -17.01 3.07 4.07
N SER A 432 -17.84 3.99 4.54
CA SER A 432 -17.51 5.39 4.90
C SER A 432 -16.64 5.54 6.16
N TYR A 433 -16.37 4.43 6.83
CA TYR A 433 -15.69 4.39 8.12
C TYR A 433 -14.58 3.33 8.18
N ILE A 434 -14.25 2.72 7.03
CA ILE A 434 -13.14 1.76 6.92
C ILE A 434 -12.13 2.33 5.91
N GLY A 435 -10.89 2.51 6.38
CA GLY A 435 -9.72 2.83 5.58
C GLY A 435 -8.66 1.76 5.75
N PHE A 436 -7.38 2.13 5.58
CA PHE A 436 -6.27 1.21 5.80
C PHE A 436 -4.95 1.97 5.96
N ARG A 437 -3.95 1.27 6.50
CA ARG A 437 -2.54 1.67 6.45
C ARG A 437 -1.70 0.51 5.94
N THR A 438 -0.46 0.78 5.54
CA THR A 438 0.42 -0.26 5.00
C THR A 438 1.63 -0.51 5.89
N VAL A 439 2.25 -1.67 5.68
CA VAL A 439 3.51 -2.06 6.29
C VAL A 439 4.51 -2.51 5.24
N GLN A 440 5.79 -2.40 5.58
CA GLN A 440 6.89 -2.98 4.83
C GLN A 440 7.81 -3.77 5.76
N ASP A 441 8.20 -4.96 5.32
CA ASP A 441 9.11 -5.80 6.08
C ASP A 441 10.50 -5.17 6.26
N TYR A 442 10.98 -5.11 7.50
CA TYR A 442 12.32 -4.62 7.82
C TYR A 442 13.41 -5.61 7.39
N MET A 443 14.38 -5.15 6.60
CA MET A 443 15.54 -5.94 6.14
C MET A 443 16.77 -5.67 7.00
N GLY A 444 16.69 -6.02 8.27
CA GLY A 444 17.81 -5.94 9.22
C GLY A 444 17.63 -6.85 10.41
N THR A 445 18.73 -7.23 11.04
CA THR A 445 18.76 -8.11 12.23
C THR A 445 18.99 -7.35 13.53
N ASP A 446 19.15 -6.02 13.45
CA ASP A 446 19.21 -5.16 14.62
C ASP A 446 17.80 -5.08 15.19
N VAL A 447 17.53 -6.00 16.11
CA VAL A 447 16.54 -5.80 17.17
C VAL A 447 16.91 -4.46 17.77
N THR A 448 16.08 -3.44 17.55
CA THR A 448 16.17 -2.20 18.30
C THR A 448 16.00 -2.61 19.75
N LEU A 449 17.13 -2.79 20.45
CA LEU A 449 17.16 -3.18 21.84
C LEU A 449 16.21 -2.25 22.58
N ASN A 450 15.22 -2.85 23.24
CA ASN A 450 14.42 -2.17 24.24
C ASN A 450 15.42 -1.42 25.12
N LYS A 451 15.38 -0.07 25.17
CA LYS A 451 16.38 0.77 25.86
C LYS A 451 16.63 0.37 27.34
N ASN A 452 15.74 -0.46 27.88
CA ASN A 452 15.76 -0.98 29.25
C ASN A 452 16.65 -2.22 29.45
N PHE A 453 17.12 -2.89 28.39
CA PHE A 453 18.08 -3.98 28.50
C PHE A 453 19.34 -3.60 27.74
N GLY A 454 20.38 -3.29 28.52
CA GLY A 454 21.70 -2.94 28.02
C GLY A 454 22.26 -3.99 27.05
N ASP A 455 23.20 -3.55 26.23
CA ASP A 455 23.86 -4.36 25.21
C ASP A 455 24.43 -5.65 25.83
N ALA A 456 23.94 -6.78 25.34
CA ALA A 456 24.48 -8.10 25.67
C ALA A 456 25.07 -8.78 24.42
N ARG A 457 25.54 -7.99 23.45
CA ARG A 457 26.34 -8.48 22.32
C ARG A 457 27.83 -8.14 22.49
#